data_AF-A0A352BH48-F1
#
_entry.id   AF-A0A352BH48-F1
#
_cell.length_a   1.000
_cell.length_b   1.000
_cell.length_c   1.000
_cell.angle_alpha   90.00
_cell.angle_beta   90.00
_cell.angle_gamma   90.00
#
_symmetry.space_group_name_H-M   'P 1'
#
loop_
_entity.id
_entity.type
_entity.pdbx_description
1 polymer ?
#
loop_
_entity_poly.entity_id
_entity_poly.type
_entity_poly.pdbx_seq_one_letter_code
_entity_poly.pdbx_strand_id
1 'polypeptide(L)'
;FLKDNKFNVEKKFQLFDNYDEIENAVKQIDLEKKNLDFLIDGAVIKLNDIGERKLFGYTAKFPKWAIAFKYEAQEMSSRLNKVVWQVGRTGKITPIAEINPVELAGATVKRATLNNYNDILRKKVKLNDYVFVRRSNEVIPEILGVARETPESTPIEKICKCPSCGSELVEIGANLFCVNTYHCPEQIVGRLTHYASRDAMNLVGIRDQTAKQFYEVLGITNVADLYSITAKDLAKLDGFKDKKITNLLNAIQ
;
A
#
# COMPACT_ATOMS: atom_id res chain seq x y z
N PHE A 1 9.22 -23.78 29.55
CA PHE A 1 10.28 -24.20 28.62
C PHE A 1 11.07 -23.04 28.02
N LEU A 2 10.50 -22.23 27.10
CA LEU A 2 11.27 -21.15 26.43
C LEU A 2 11.85 -20.13 27.41
N LYS A 3 11.03 -19.69 28.38
CA LYS A 3 11.47 -18.83 29.49
C LYS A 3 12.61 -19.46 30.30
N ASP A 4 12.49 -20.74 30.64
CA ASP A 4 13.50 -21.48 31.41
C ASP A 4 14.83 -21.62 30.64
N ASN A 5 14.76 -21.61 29.31
CA ASN A 5 15.91 -21.62 28.41
C ASN A 5 16.38 -20.20 28.03
N LYS A 6 15.97 -19.17 28.77
CA LYS A 6 16.40 -17.76 28.63
C LYS A 6 16.08 -17.12 27.28
N PHE A 7 15.12 -17.66 26.53
CA PHE A 7 14.57 -16.96 25.38
C PHE A 7 13.75 -15.75 25.84
N ASN A 8 13.86 -14.65 25.10
CA ASN A 8 13.01 -13.49 25.33
C ASN A 8 11.57 -13.84 24.96
N VAL A 9 10.69 -13.88 25.96
CA VAL A 9 9.27 -14.19 25.78
C VAL A 9 8.44 -13.10 26.45
N GLU A 10 7.38 -12.69 25.77
CA GLU A 10 6.41 -11.75 26.35
C GLU A 10 5.73 -12.37 27.58
N LYS A 11 5.39 -11.56 28.58
CA LYS A 11 4.85 -12.03 29.85
C LYS A 11 3.32 -12.20 29.83
N LYS A 12 2.65 -11.74 28.79
CA LYS A 12 1.18 -11.79 28.64
C LYS A 12 0.68 -13.06 27.92
N PHE A 13 1.11 -14.23 28.36
CA PHE A 13 0.45 -15.50 27.98
C PHE A 13 -0.52 -15.90 29.08
N GLN A 14 -1.79 -16.03 28.72
CA GLN A 14 -2.85 -16.44 29.64
C GLN A 14 -3.52 -17.69 29.09
N LEU A 15 -3.92 -18.58 29.98
CA LEU A 15 -4.71 -19.78 29.67
C LEU A 15 -6.15 -19.49 30.07
N PHE A 16 -7.07 -19.97 29.26
CA PHE A 16 -8.50 -19.76 29.42
C PHE A 16 -9.22 -21.07 29.16
N ASP A 17 -10.28 -21.32 29.92
CA ASP A 17 -11.04 -22.57 29.85
C ASP A 17 -12.35 -22.40 29.06
N ASN A 18 -12.75 -21.16 28.78
CA ASN A 18 -13.98 -20.86 28.04
C ASN A 18 -13.84 -19.62 27.13
N TYR A 19 -14.82 -19.46 26.24
CA TYR A 19 -14.85 -18.37 25.27
C TYR A 19 -14.99 -16.99 25.91
N ASP A 20 -15.79 -16.84 26.96
CA ASP A 20 -16.06 -15.54 27.59
C ASP A 20 -14.79 -14.95 28.22
N GLU A 21 -13.97 -15.80 28.83
CA GLU A 21 -12.65 -15.43 29.34
C GLU A 21 -11.70 -14.97 28.22
N ILE A 22 -11.69 -15.68 27.09
CA ILE A 22 -10.89 -15.29 25.91
C ILE A 22 -11.36 -13.93 25.40
N GLU A 23 -12.66 -13.72 25.26
CA GLU A 23 -13.23 -12.47 24.76
C GLU A 23 -12.87 -11.29 25.68
N ASN A 24 -13.01 -11.48 26.99
CA ASN A 24 -12.65 -10.47 27.99
C ASN A 24 -11.16 -10.14 27.95
N ALA A 25 -10.28 -11.15 27.85
CA ALA A 25 -8.85 -10.92 27.76
C ALA A 25 -8.46 -10.17 26.49
N VAL A 26 -9.07 -10.51 25.34
CA VAL A 26 -8.84 -9.80 24.09
C VAL A 26 -9.23 -8.33 24.21
N LYS A 27 -10.39 -8.02 24.82
CA LYS A 27 -10.84 -6.63 25.09
C LYS A 27 -9.88 -5.89 26.03
N GLN A 28 -9.39 -6.55 27.08
CA GLN A 28 -8.42 -5.95 28.01
C GLN A 28 -7.09 -5.61 27.32
N ILE A 29 -6.57 -6.53 26.51
CA ILE A 29 -5.34 -6.30 25.74
C ILE A 29 -5.53 -5.12 24.77
N ASP A 30 -6.71 -4.96 24.15
CA ASP A 30 -7.01 -3.83 23.27
C ASP A 30 -6.95 -2.48 24.00
N LEU A 31 -7.45 -2.42 25.24
CA LEU A 31 -7.38 -1.22 26.09
C LEU A 31 -5.95 -0.92 26.52
N GLU A 32 -5.20 -1.95 26.92
CA GLU A 32 -3.82 -1.81 27.41
C GLU A 32 -2.78 -1.62 26.31
N LYS A 33 -3.10 -1.88 25.04
CA LYS A 33 -2.13 -1.83 23.93
C LYS A 33 -1.42 -0.48 23.81
N LYS A 34 -2.07 0.61 24.23
CA LYS A 34 -1.50 1.97 24.24
C LYS A 34 -0.36 2.15 25.24
N ASN A 35 -0.28 1.28 26.25
CA ASN A 35 0.71 1.31 27.32
C ASN A 35 1.89 0.35 27.06
N LEU A 36 1.88 -0.36 25.93
CA LEU A 36 2.98 -1.24 25.56
C LEU A 36 4.08 -0.41 24.88
N ASP A 37 5.33 -0.80 25.12
CA ASP A 37 6.52 -0.19 24.47
C ASP A 37 6.66 -0.59 22.99
N PHE A 38 5.66 -1.28 22.44
CA PHE A 38 5.62 -1.78 21.08
C PHE A 38 4.17 -1.84 20.57
N LEU A 39 4.01 -1.85 19.25
CA LEU A 39 2.71 -1.93 18.59
C LEU A 39 2.25 -3.39 18.46
N ILE A 40 0.94 -3.61 18.63
CA ILE A 40 0.27 -4.88 18.35
C ILE A 40 -0.99 -4.63 17.52
N ASP A 41 -1.26 -5.49 16.53
CA ASP A 41 -2.43 -5.40 15.64
C ASP A 41 -3.58 -6.34 16.06
N GLY A 42 -3.37 -7.12 17.13
CA GLY A 42 -4.29 -8.15 17.58
C GLY A 42 -3.73 -9.05 18.67
N ALA A 43 -4.50 -10.09 18.98
CA ALA A 43 -4.09 -11.21 19.83
C ALA A 43 -4.13 -12.52 19.02
N VAL A 44 -3.28 -13.48 19.37
CA VAL A 44 -3.30 -14.81 18.74
C VAL A 44 -3.89 -15.81 19.71
N ILE A 45 -5.07 -16.33 19.37
CA ILE A 45 -5.75 -17.37 20.14
C ILE A 45 -5.27 -18.72 19.62
N LYS A 46 -4.82 -19.59 20.52
CA LYS A 46 -4.26 -20.90 20.18
C LYS A 46 -4.86 -21.94 21.10
N LEU A 47 -5.24 -23.08 20.53
CA LEU A 47 -5.58 -24.25 21.32
C LEU A 47 -4.35 -24.71 22.11
N ASN A 48 -4.47 -24.90 23.43
CA ASN A 48 -3.28 -25.12 24.27
C ASN A 48 -2.68 -26.53 24.10
N ASP A 49 -3.54 -27.55 23.98
CA ASP A 49 -3.11 -28.95 23.89
C ASP A 49 -2.37 -29.27 22.58
N ILE A 50 -1.16 -29.84 22.69
CA ILE A 50 -0.31 -30.12 21.52
C ILE A 50 -0.81 -31.33 20.73
N GLY A 51 -1.46 -32.30 21.37
CA GLY A 51 -2.04 -33.47 20.73
C GLY A 51 -3.20 -33.08 19.81
N GLU A 52 -4.11 -32.26 20.31
CA GLU A 52 -5.25 -31.73 19.57
C GLU A 52 -4.79 -30.86 18.39
N ARG A 53 -3.73 -30.05 18.53
CA ARG A 53 -3.16 -29.30 17.38
C ARG A 53 -2.79 -30.21 16.21
N LYS A 54 -2.24 -31.41 16.49
CA LYS A 54 -1.90 -32.38 15.44
C LYS A 54 -3.14 -32.94 14.75
N LEU A 55 -4.22 -33.18 15.51
CA LEU A 55 -5.50 -33.64 14.98
C LEU A 55 -6.16 -32.59 14.06
N PHE A 56 -6.17 -31.32 14.47
CA PHE A 56 -6.70 -30.23 13.65
C PHE A 56 -5.86 -29.96 12.40
N GLY A 57 -4.54 -30.03 12.52
CA GLY A 57 -3.62 -29.86 11.40
C GLY A 57 -3.65 -28.46 10.76
N TYR A 58 -3.43 -28.42 9.45
CA TYR A 58 -3.22 -27.20 8.68
C TYR A 58 -4.10 -27.15 7.42
N THR A 59 -4.35 -25.95 6.92
CA THR A 59 -4.75 -25.69 5.54
C THR A 59 -3.50 -25.60 4.64
N ALA A 60 -3.67 -25.28 3.36
CA ALA A 60 -2.53 -25.05 2.45
C ALA A 60 -1.58 -23.92 2.92
N LYS A 61 -2.04 -23.01 3.81
CA LYS A 61 -1.27 -21.82 4.21
C LYS A 61 -1.28 -21.51 5.71
N PHE A 62 -2.28 -21.97 6.46
CA PHE A 62 -2.49 -21.56 7.86
C PHE A 62 -2.87 -22.74 8.78
N PRO A 63 -2.47 -22.75 10.08
CA PRO A 63 -2.93 -23.74 11.05
C PRO A 63 -4.44 -23.63 11.32
N LYS A 64 -5.10 -24.77 11.58
CA LYS A 64 -6.54 -24.77 11.96
C LYS A 64 -6.79 -24.55 13.46
N TRP A 65 -5.75 -24.69 14.28
CA TRP A 65 -5.80 -24.63 15.75
C TRP A 65 -5.39 -23.26 16.33
N ALA A 66 -5.14 -22.27 15.47
CA ALA A 66 -4.77 -20.92 15.86
C ALA A 66 -5.40 -19.88 14.95
N ILE A 67 -5.81 -18.75 15.53
CA ILE A 67 -6.37 -17.61 14.81
C ILE A 67 -5.77 -16.31 15.32
N ALA A 68 -5.47 -15.39 14.41
CA ALA A 68 -5.13 -14.01 14.75
C ALA A 68 -6.42 -13.19 14.86
N PHE A 69 -6.80 -12.84 16.08
CA PHE A 69 -7.89 -11.90 16.34
C PHE A 69 -7.34 -10.49 16.18
N LYS A 70 -7.71 -9.80 15.10
CA LYS A 70 -7.29 -8.43 14.86
C LYS A 70 -8.21 -7.44 15.58
N TYR A 71 -7.62 -6.43 16.21
CA TYR A 71 -8.40 -5.34 16.80
C TYR A 71 -9.04 -4.48 15.72
N GLU A 72 -10.08 -3.73 16.08
CA GLU A 72 -10.59 -2.69 15.20
C GLU A 72 -9.45 -1.75 14.86
N ALA A 73 -9.15 -1.67 13.56
CA ALA A 73 -8.09 -0.82 13.08
C ALA A 73 -8.47 0.63 13.40
N GLN A 74 -7.50 1.39 13.94
CA GLN A 74 -7.73 2.78 14.32
C GLN A 74 -8.27 3.57 13.13
N GLU A 75 -9.44 4.17 13.32
CA GLU A 75 -10.07 5.06 12.36
C GLU A 75 -9.92 6.49 12.88
N MET A 76 -9.46 7.38 12.01
CA MET A 76 -9.35 8.80 12.33
C MET A 76 -10.08 9.60 11.26
N SER A 77 -10.65 10.74 11.66
CA SER A 77 -11.22 11.68 10.70
C SER A 77 -10.18 12.71 10.28
N SER A 78 -10.14 13.05 8.99
CA SER A 78 -9.28 14.11 8.46
C SER A 78 -9.97 14.82 7.31
N ARG A 79 -9.59 16.08 7.05
CA ARG A 79 -10.16 16.88 5.97
C ARG A 79 -9.61 16.40 4.63
N LEU A 80 -10.49 16.11 3.67
CA LEU A 80 -10.14 15.79 2.29
C LEU A 80 -9.88 17.07 1.51
N ASN A 81 -8.63 17.32 1.12
CA ASN A 81 -8.25 18.55 0.45
C ASN A 81 -8.38 18.44 -1.07
N LYS A 82 -7.89 17.33 -1.64
CA LYS A 82 -7.92 17.10 -3.09
C LYS A 82 -7.92 15.61 -3.41
N VAL A 83 -8.33 15.28 -4.63
CA VAL A 83 -8.19 13.93 -5.21
C VAL A 83 -7.26 13.99 -6.40
N VAL A 84 -6.19 13.20 -6.35
CA VAL A 84 -5.24 13.04 -7.46
C VAL A 84 -5.53 11.73 -8.15
N TRP A 85 -5.70 11.77 -9.47
CA TRP A 85 -5.92 10.59 -10.29
C TRP A 85 -4.58 10.02 -10.75
N GLN A 86 -4.17 8.89 -10.18
CA GLN A 86 -2.89 8.27 -10.49
C GLN A 86 -3.05 7.23 -11.60
N VAL A 87 -2.16 7.26 -12.58
CA VAL A 87 -2.12 6.27 -13.68
C VAL A 87 -1.21 5.12 -13.26
N GLY A 88 -1.72 3.91 -13.23
CA GLY A 88 -0.93 2.71 -12.96
C GLY A 88 -0.22 2.18 -14.21
N ARG A 89 0.74 1.27 -14.01
CA ARG A 89 1.52 0.64 -15.10
C ARG A 89 0.69 -0.02 -16.22
N THR A 90 -0.52 -0.50 -15.89
CA THR A 90 -1.46 -1.15 -16.82
C THR A 90 -2.52 -0.17 -17.36
N GLY A 91 -2.34 1.12 -17.13
CA GLY A 91 -3.30 2.16 -17.50
C GLY A 91 -4.44 2.36 -16.50
N LYS A 92 -4.59 1.50 -15.49
CA LYS A 92 -5.64 1.67 -14.46
C LYS A 92 -5.51 3.03 -13.78
N ILE A 93 -6.58 3.81 -13.78
CA ILE A 93 -6.66 5.09 -13.09
C ILE A 93 -7.19 4.85 -11.67
N THR A 94 -6.43 5.28 -10.67
CA THR A 94 -6.78 5.13 -9.26
C THR A 94 -6.91 6.51 -8.60
N PRO A 95 -8.06 6.87 -8.02
CA PRO A 95 -8.20 8.10 -7.25
C PRO A 95 -7.50 7.96 -5.89
N ILE A 96 -6.63 8.91 -5.59
CA ILE A 96 -5.92 9.03 -4.31
C ILE A 96 -6.37 10.30 -3.63
N ALA A 97 -6.96 10.16 -2.45
CA ALA A 97 -7.27 11.26 -1.56
C ALA A 97 -5.97 11.84 -0.98
N GLU A 98 -5.83 13.16 -1.02
CA GLU A 98 -4.89 13.90 -0.18
C GLU A 98 -5.65 14.58 0.96
N ILE A 99 -5.25 14.24 2.17
CA ILE A 99 -5.92 14.65 3.40
C ILE A 99 -4.98 15.50 4.25
N ASN A 100 -5.54 16.20 5.25
CA ASN A 100 -4.71 16.77 6.31
C ASN A 100 -3.93 15.65 7.02
N PRO A 101 -2.64 15.87 7.36
CA PRO A 101 -1.84 14.86 8.05
C PRO A 101 -2.52 14.35 9.32
N VAL A 102 -2.60 13.03 9.47
CA VAL A 102 -3.16 12.38 10.65
C VAL A 102 -2.28 11.23 11.10
N GLU A 103 -2.07 11.09 12.41
CA GLU A 103 -1.32 9.97 12.98
C GLU A 103 -2.21 8.72 13.08
N LEU A 104 -1.81 7.64 12.41
CA LEU A 104 -2.53 6.37 12.38
C LEU A 104 -1.54 5.21 12.53
N ALA A 105 -1.66 4.45 13.62
CA ALA A 105 -0.77 3.32 13.93
C ALA A 105 0.73 3.69 13.81
N GLY A 106 1.13 4.80 14.43
CA GLY A 106 2.52 5.26 14.48
C GLY A 106 3.09 5.82 13.17
N ALA A 107 2.26 6.13 12.18
CA ALA A 107 2.69 6.85 10.98
C ALA A 107 1.75 8.00 10.61
N THR A 108 2.36 9.07 10.11
CA THR A 108 1.64 10.21 9.54
C THR A 108 1.07 9.85 8.17
N VAL A 109 -0.25 9.69 8.08
CA VAL A 109 -0.97 9.48 6.82
C VAL A 109 -1.34 10.82 6.20
N LYS A 110 -0.95 11.03 4.95
CA LYS A 110 -1.31 12.21 4.14
C LYS A 110 -2.08 11.85 2.86
N ARG A 111 -2.04 10.57 2.47
CA ARG A 111 -2.65 10.06 1.25
C ARG A 111 -3.35 8.74 1.54
N ALA A 112 -4.53 8.55 0.95
CA ALA A 112 -5.31 7.34 1.10
C ALA A 112 -6.01 6.97 -0.22
N THR A 113 -6.18 5.67 -0.48
CA THR A 113 -6.90 5.21 -1.67
C THR A 113 -8.39 5.45 -1.56
N LEU A 114 -9.01 5.86 -2.67
CA LEU A 114 -10.46 5.89 -2.88
C LEU A 114 -10.92 4.73 -3.80
N ASN A 115 -10.02 3.80 -4.14
CA ASN A 115 -10.22 2.62 -4.99
C ASN A 115 -10.60 2.91 -6.45
N ASN A 116 -11.77 3.49 -6.69
CA ASN A 116 -12.29 3.88 -8.00
C ASN A 116 -13.43 4.90 -7.87
N TYR A 117 -13.92 5.43 -8.99
CA TYR A 117 -14.96 6.46 -8.99
C TYR A 117 -16.30 5.96 -8.40
N ASN A 118 -16.69 4.72 -8.66
CA ASN A 118 -17.93 4.15 -8.12
C ASN A 118 -17.87 4.04 -6.60
N ASP A 119 -16.70 3.76 -6.02
CA ASP A 119 -16.50 3.73 -4.58
C ASP A 119 -16.59 5.14 -3.95
N ILE A 120 -16.12 6.18 -4.64
CA ILE A 120 -16.32 7.58 -4.24
C ILE A 120 -17.81 7.90 -4.14
N LEU A 121 -18.59 7.54 -5.17
CA LEU A 121 -20.04 7.77 -5.20
C LEU A 121 -20.76 6.98 -4.11
N ARG A 122 -20.44 5.69 -3.96
CA ARG A 122 -21.03 4.81 -2.94
C ARG A 122 -20.80 5.36 -1.53
N LYS A 123 -19.60 5.88 -1.27
CA LYS A 123 -19.19 6.46 0.01
C LYS A 123 -19.65 7.91 0.21
N LYS A 124 -20.25 8.51 -0.83
CA LYS A 124 -20.70 9.92 -0.88
C LYS A 124 -19.60 10.93 -0.54
N VAL A 125 -18.35 10.60 -0.83
CA VAL A 125 -17.21 11.46 -0.49
C VAL A 125 -17.18 12.68 -1.40
N LYS A 126 -17.00 13.86 -0.81
CA LYS A 126 -16.84 15.15 -1.48
C LYS A 126 -15.54 15.81 -1.01
N LEU A 127 -14.99 16.73 -1.82
CA LEU A 127 -13.87 17.56 -1.39
C LEU A 127 -14.30 18.47 -0.23
N ASN A 128 -13.33 18.88 0.59
CA ASN A 128 -13.46 19.70 1.81
C ASN A 128 -14.19 19.05 2.98
N ASP A 129 -14.83 17.89 2.79
CA ASP A 129 -15.42 17.12 3.87
C ASP A 129 -14.37 16.47 4.77
N TYR A 130 -14.81 16.13 5.99
CA TYR A 130 -14.05 15.23 6.85
C TYR A 130 -14.40 13.80 6.46
N VAL A 131 -13.37 13.00 6.25
CA VAL A 131 -13.47 11.59 5.85
C VAL A 131 -12.83 10.69 6.90
N PHE A 132 -13.41 9.52 7.11
CA PHE A 132 -12.79 8.47 7.91
C PHE A 132 -11.66 7.82 7.14
N VAL A 133 -10.51 7.69 7.80
CA VAL A 133 -9.28 7.12 7.24
C VAL A 133 -8.78 6.03 8.15
N ARG A 134 -8.36 4.93 7.55
CA ARG A 134 -7.85 3.75 8.24
C ARG A 134 -6.66 3.18 7.49
N ARG A 135 -5.74 2.51 8.20
CA ARG A 135 -4.67 1.73 7.57
C ARG A 135 -5.02 0.25 7.58
N SER A 136 -5.46 -0.26 6.43
CA SER A 136 -5.74 -1.68 6.24
C SER A 136 -4.45 -2.50 6.46
N ASN A 137 -4.51 -3.47 7.39
CA ASN A 137 -3.35 -4.26 7.84
C ASN A 137 -2.14 -3.41 8.24
N GLU A 138 -2.37 -2.20 8.77
CA GLU A 138 -1.31 -1.25 9.15
C GLU A 138 -0.40 -0.80 8.00
N VAL A 139 -0.74 -1.07 6.72
CA VAL A 139 0.12 -0.73 5.58
C VAL A 139 -0.52 0.29 4.66
N ILE A 140 -1.71 0.00 4.13
CA ILE A 140 -2.31 0.80 3.04
C ILE A 140 -3.41 1.69 3.61
N PRO A 141 -3.26 3.03 3.59
CA PRO A 141 -4.33 3.93 4.01
C PRO A 141 -5.48 3.96 3.00
N GLU A 142 -6.71 3.89 3.50
CA GLU A 142 -7.93 3.94 2.71
C GLU A 142 -8.96 4.90 3.32
N ILE A 143 -9.77 5.53 2.46
CA ILE A 143 -10.93 6.30 2.89
C ILE A 143 -12.11 5.36 3.06
N LEU A 144 -12.78 5.40 4.21
CA LEU A 144 -13.94 4.54 4.48
C LEU A 144 -15.27 5.20 4.10
N GLY A 145 -15.37 6.52 4.27
CA GLY A 145 -16.57 7.29 3.98
C GLY A 145 -16.52 8.69 4.56
N VAL A 146 -17.64 9.40 4.47
CA VAL A 146 -17.79 10.73 5.05
C VAL A 146 -17.96 10.62 6.57
N ALA A 147 -17.12 11.35 7.30
CA ALA A 147 -17.24 11.53 8.74
C ALA A 147 -18.12 12.74 9.08
N ARG A 148 -17.96 13.84 8.34
CA ARG A 148 -18.75 15.06 8.51
C ARG A 148 -18.73 15.90 7.24
N GLU A 149 -19.91 16.27 6.77
CA GLU A 149 -20.08 17.20 5.65
C GLU A 149 -19.79 18.65 6.07
N THR A 150 -19.32 19.44 5.12
CA THR A 150 -19.04 20.88 5.30
C THR A 150 -19.84 21.75 4.33
N PRO A 151 -20.11 23.03 4.66
CA PRO A 151 -20.75 23.95 3.72
C PRO A 151 -19.94 24.21 2.43
N GLU A 152 -18.63 23.98 2.48
CA GLU A 152 -17.68 24.12 1.35
C GLU A 152 -17.58 22.84 0.51
N SER A 153 -18.41 21.84 0.78
CA SER A 153 -18.32 20.52 0.18
C SER A 153 -18.61 20.57 -1.32
N THR A 154 -17.71 20.01 -2.13
CA THR A 154 -17.86 19.97 -3.58
C THR A 154 -17.75 18.53 -4.12
N PRO A 155 -18.64 18.11 -5.04
CA PRO A 155 -18.56 16.79 -5.64
C PRO A 155 -17.19 16.53 -6.30
N ILE A 156 -16.69 15.31 -6.17
CA ILE A 156 -15.52 14.87 -6.92
C ILE A 156 -16.00 14.48 -8.32
N GLU A 157 -15.47 15.15 -9.34
CA GLU A 157 -15.82 14.87 -10.73
C GLU A 157 -15.01 13.68 -11.28
N LYS A 158 -15.67 12.88 -12.10
CA LYS A 158 -15.03 11.83 -12.88
C LYS A 158 -14.20 12.46 -13.98
N ILE A 159 -12.97 12.02 -14.14
CA ILE A 159 -12.14 12.44 -15.28
C ILE A 159 -12.45 11.57 -16.51
N CYS A 160 -12.47 12.21 -17.68
CA CYS A 160 -12.62 11.53 -18.98
C CYS A 160 -11.29 11.42 -19.73
N LYS A 161 -10.29 12.23 -19.37
CA LYS A 161 -8.96 12.24 -20.00
C LYS A 161 -7.88 11.79 -19.04
N CYS A 162 -6.91 11.06 -19.56
CA CYS A 162 -5.75 10.60 -18.79
C CYS A 162 -4.95 11.81 -18.28
N PRO A 163 -4.66 11.90 -16.98
CA PRO A 163 -3.92 13.03 -16.41
C PRO A 163 -2.43 13.02 -16.80
N SER A 164 -1.93 11.91 -17.35
CA SER A 164 -0.55 11.78 -17.83
C SER A 164 -0.38 12.14 -19.31
N CYS A 165 -1.25 11.64 -20.19
CA CYS A 165 -1.07 11.76 -21.64
C CYS A 165 -2.25 12.40 -22.38
N GLY A 166 -3.30 12.83 -21.68
CA GLY A 166 -4.47 13.50 -22.27
C GLY A 166 -5.41 12.61 -23.10
N SER A 167 -5.06 11.35 -23.35
CA SER A 167 -5.90 10.40 -24.11
C SER A 167 -7.23 10.12 -23.39
N GLU A 168 -8.29 9.85 -24.16
CA GLU A 168 -9.59 9.44 -23.61
C GLU A 168 -9.47 8.17 -22.76
N LEU A 169 -10.21 8.16 -21.65
CA LEU A 169 -10.28 7.04 -20.72
C LEU A 169 -11.43 6.12 -21.10
N VAL A 170 -11.20 4.82 -20.92
CA VAL A 170 -12.22 3.78 -21.12
C VAL A 170 -12.61 3.21 -19.77
N GLU A 171 -13.91 3.09 -19.54
CA GLU A 171 -14.45 2.44 -18.35
C GLU A 171 -14.62 0.94 -18.59
N ILE A 172 -14.04 0.13 -17.71
CA ILE A 172 -14.14 -1.33 -17.76
C ILE A 172 -14.54 -1.79 -16.36
N GLY A 173 -15.79 -2.26 -16.22
CA GLY A 173 -16.39 -2.55 -14.93
C GLY A 173 -16.47 -1.28 -14.07
N ALA A 174 -15.88 -1.31 -12.87
CA ALA A 174 -15.87 -0.17 -11.95
C ALA A 174 -14.64 0.75 -12.08
N ASN A 175 -13.71 0.45 -13.00
CA ASN A 175 -12.42 1.16 -13.09
C ASN A 175 -12.27 1.89 -14.43
N LEU A 176 -11.50 2.96 -14.41
CA LEU A 176 -11.10 3.70 -15.60
C LEU A 176 -9.70 3.27 -16.04
N PHE A 177 -9.47 3.26 -17.35
CA PHE A 177 -8.21 2.86 -17.95
C PHE A 177 -7.76 3.85 -19.02
N CYS A 178 -6.47 4.21 -18.99
CA CYS A 178 -5.80 4.83 -20.10
C CYS A 178 -5.40 3.75 -21.12
N VAL A 179 -5.99 3.81 -22.31
CA VAL A 179 -5.74 2.84 -23.41
C VAL A 179 -4.53 3.20 -24.27
N ASN A 180 -3.88 4.33 -24.02
CA ASN A 180 -2.65 4.73 -24.70
C ASN A 180 -1.44 3.98 -24.14
N THR A 181 -1.45 2.66 -24.27
CA THR A 181 -0.48 1.76 -23.60
C THR A 181 0.95 2.10 -23.99
N TYR A 182 1.23 2.36 -25.26
CA TYR A 182 2.60 2.53 -25.75
C TYR A 182 3.18 3.93 -25.59
N HIS A 183 2.35 4.96 -25.44
CA HIS A 183 2.82 6.36 -25.39
C HIS A 183 2.44 7.11 -24.11
N CYS A 184 1.73 6.49 -23.16
CA CYS A 184 1.46 7.13 -21.88
C CYS A 184 2.72 7.14 -20.99
N PRO A 185 3.25 8.32 -20.59
CA PRO A 185 4.47 8.43 -19.80
C PRO A 185 4.44 7.59 -18.51
N GLU A 186 3.37 7.72 -17.71
CA GLU A 186 3.24 6.99 -16.44
C GLU A 186 3.16 5.47 -16.65
N GLN A 187 2.56 5.01 -17.75
CA GLN A 187 2.55 3.59 -18.07
C GLN A 187 3.93 3.08 -18.48
N ILE A 188 4.67 3.86 -19.28
CA ILE A 188 6.06 3.53 -19.67
C ILE A 188 6.94 3.44 -18.43
N VAL A 189 6.98 4.50 -17.61
CA VAL A 189 7.77 4.55 -16.37
C VAL A 189 7.39 3.41 -15.43
N GLY A 190 6.09 3.16 -15.25
CA GLY A 190 5.58 2.05 -14.45
C GLY A 190 5.98 0.67 -14.96
N ARG A 191 6.02 0.46 -16.29
CA ARG A 191 6.49 -0.79 -16.90
C ARG A 191 8.00 -0.98 -16.73
N LEU A 192 8.80 0.05 -16.98
CA LEU A 192 10.25 0.00 -16.79
C LEU A 192 10.60 -0.31 -15.33
N THR A 193 9.92 0.36 -14.39
CA THR A 193 10.10 0.14 -12.95
C THR A 193 9.69 -1.28 -12.53
N HIS A 194 8.57 -1.79 -13.06
CA HIS A 194 8.15 -3.15 -12.76
C HIS A 194 9.11 -4.19 -13.35
N TYR A 195 9.59 -3.99 -14.58
CA TYR A 195 10.54 -4.89 -15.23
C TYR A 195 11.84 -5.02 -14.44
N ALA A 196 12.32 -3.90 -13.88
CA ALA A 196 13.50 -3.86 -13.02
C ALA A 196 13.28 -4.37 -11.59
N SER A 197 12.04 -4.64 -11.18
CA SER A 197 11.74 -5.03 -9.80
C SER A 197 12.37 -6.38 -9.42
N ARG A 198 12.50 -6.61 -8.10
CA ARG A 198 13.11 -7.81 -7.54
C ARG A 198 12.45 -9.12 -8.03
N ASP A 199 11.13 -9.10 -8.21
CA ASP A 199 10.34 -10.25 -8.62
C ASP A 199 10.26 -10.41 -10.16
N ALA A 200 10.97 -9.55 -10.91
CA ALA A 200 11.09 -9.59 -12.37
C ALA A 200 12.57 -9.80 -12.75
N MET A 201 13.19 -8.87 -13.48
CA MET A 201 14.59 -8.99 -13.90
C MET A 201 15.60 -8.59 -12.82
N ASN A 202 15.14 -8.09 -11.67
CA ASN A 202 15.97 -7.72 -10.52
C ASN A 202 17.12 -6.75 -10.86
N LEU A 203 16.84 -5.75 -11.70
CA LEU A 203 17.81 -4.73 -12.14
C LEU A 203 17.95 -3.67 -11.05
N VAL A 204 18.94 -3.84 -10.18
CA VAL A 204 19.17 -2.95 -9.04
C VAL A 204 19.52 -1.54 -9.52
N GLY A 205 18.79 -0.55 -9.01
CA GLY A 205 19.06 0.88 -9.29
C GLY A 205 18.06 1.53 -10.24
N ILE A 206 17.23 0.75 -10.95
CA ILE A 206 16.15 1.27 -11.78
C ILE A 206 14.86 1.32 -10.95
N ARG A 207 14.63 2.45 -10.27
CA ARG A 207 13.38 2.77 -9.55
C ARG A 207 12.60 3.86 -10.30
N ASP A 208 11.43 4.21 -9.79
CA ASP A 208 10.52 5.20 -10.37
C ASP A 208 11.20 6.49 -10.87
N GLN A 209 12.01 7.15 -10.02
CA GLN A 209 12.78 8.34 -10.38
C GLN A 209 13.79 8.10 -11.50
N THR A 210 14.46 6.95 -11.52
CA THR A 210 15.43 6.58 -12.55
C THR A 210 14.75 6.22 -13.86
N ALA A 211 13.67 5.45 -13.81
CA ALA A 211 12.85 5.12 -14.97
C ALA A 211 12.22 6.36 -15.59
N LYS A 212 11.82 7.34 -14.77
CA LYS A 212 11.35 8.64 -15.23
C LYS A 212 12.43 9.40 -16.00
N GLN A 213 13.65 9.47 -15.48
CA GLN A 213 14.77 10.09 -16.19
C GLN A 213 15.13 9.35 -17.49
N PHE A 214 15.04 8.01 -17.51
CA PHE A 214 15.24 7.23 -18.74
C PHE A 214 14.22 7.60 -19.82
N TYR A 215 12.97 7.79 -19.44
CA TYR A 215 11.95 8.26 -20.36
C TYR A 215 12.18 9.72 -20.79
N GLU A 216 12.33 10.65 -19.85
CA GLU A 216 12.37 12.09 -20.13
C GLU A 216 13.66 12.56 -20.80
N VAL A 217 14.81 12.01 -20.42
CA VAL A 217 16.13 12.45 -20.89
C VAL A 217 16.67 11.56 -22.01
N LEU A 218 16.43 10.24 -21.93
CA LEU A 218 16.96 9.28 -22.91
C LEU A 218 15.92 8.82 -23.93
N GLY A 219 14.64 9.17 -23.76
CA GLY A 219 13.57 8.77 -24.69
C GLY A 219 13.28 7.27 -24.65
N ILE A 220 13.64 6.58 -23.57
CA ILE A 220 13.43 5.13 -23.45
C ILE A 220 11.94 4.85 -23.24
N THR A 221 11.35 4.08 -24.15
CA THR A 221 9.92 3.77 -24.15
C THR A 221 9.61 2.29 -24.00
N ASN A 222 10.60 1.43 -24.27
CA ASN A 222 10.47 -0.01 -24.16
C ASN A 222 11.59 -0.61 -23.30
N VAL A 223 11.37 -1.84 -22.83
CA VAL A 223 12.33 -2.52 -21.94
C VAL A 223 13.59 -3.00 -22.67
N ALA A 224 13.53 -3.22 -23.98
CA ALA A 224 14.68 -3.64 -24.77
C ALA A 224 15.72 -2.52 -24.89
N ASP A 225 15.27 -1.26 -24.94
CA ASP A 225 16.15 -0.09 -24.97
C ASP A 225 17.11 -0.03 -23.76
N LEU A 226 16.71 -0.61 -22.63
CA LEU A 226 17.55 -0.66 -21.41
C LEU A 226 18.92 -1.30 -21.68
N TYR A 227 18.95 -2.33 -22.53
CA TYR A 227 20.16 -3.09 -22.84
C TYR A 227 21.09 -2.37 -23.82
N SER A 228 20.64 -1.25 -24.40
CA SER A 228 21.43 -0.41 -25.29
C SER A 228 21.99 0.84 -24.60
N ILE A 229 21.69 1.02 -23.31
CA ILE A 229 22.17 2.17 -22.53
C ILE A 229 23.69 2.14 -22.42
N THR A 230 24.32 3.28 -22.71
CA THR A 230 25.77 3.45 -22.54
C THR A 230 26.10 4.29 -21.30
N ALA A 231 27.36 4.21 -20.84
CA ALA A 231 27.86 5.09 -19.78
C ALA A 231 27.70 6.59 -20.12
N LYS A 232 27.84 6.95 -21.40
CA LYS A 232 27.67 8.33 -21.87
C LYS A 232 26.23 8.82 -21.76
N ASP A 233 25.26 7.92 -21.94
CA ASP A 233 23.84 8.26 -21.78
C ASP A 233 23.49 8.45 -20.31
N LEU A 234 23.97 7.55 -19.44
CA LEU A 234 23.75 7.66 -18.00
C LEU A 234 24.39 8.92 -17.41
N ALA A 235 25.51 9.40 -17.96
CA ALA A 235 26.14 10.64 -17.53
C ALA A 235 25.30 11.90 -17.79
N LYS A 236 24.28 11.84 -18.66
CA LYS A 236 23.33 12.93 -18.90
C LYS A 236 22.28 13.06 -17.79
N LEU A 237 22.14 12.03 -16.95
CA LEU A 237 21.10 11.95 -15.93
C LEU A 237 21.52 12.64 -14.63
N ASP A 238 20.56 13.27 -13.97
CA ASP A 238 20.80 13.93 -12.70
C ASP A 238 21.13 12.92 -11.59
N GLY A 239 22.20 13.22 -10.84
CA GLY A 239 22.72 12.38 -9.78
C GLY A 239 23.41 11.08 -10.25
N PHE A 240 23.83 10.97 -11.51
CA PHE A 240 24.61 9.84 -12.02
C PHE A 240 26.11 10.17 -12.10
N LYS A 241 26.86 9.59 -11.16
CA LYS A 241 28.34 9.63 -11.13
C LYS A 241 28.92 8.25 -11.43
N ASP A 242 30.22 8.17 -11.71
CA ASP A 242 30.95 6.98 -12.17
C ASP A 242 30.56 5.68 -11.44
N LYS A 243 30.51 5.70 -10.10
CA LYS A 243 30.13 4.51 -9.30
C LYS A 243 28.70 4.05 -9.57
N LYS A 244 27.75 4.99 -9.65
CA LYS A 244 26.33 4.68 -9.92
C LYS A 244 26.14 4.21 -11.35
N ILE A 245 26.84 4.84 -12.30
CA ILE A 245 26.84 4.44 -13.72
C ILE A 245 27.35 3.00 -13.85
N THR A 246 28.50 2.70 -13.26
CA THR A 246 29.12 1.36 -13.29
C THR A 246 28.19 0.32 -12.67
N ASN A 247 27.63 0.60 -11.48
CA ASN A 247 26.71 -0.32 -10.81
C ASN A 247 25.45 -0.59 -11.65
N LEU A 248 24.91 0.42 -12.32
CA LEU A 248 23.70 0.28 -13.12
C LEU A 248 23.97 -0.48 -14.43
N LEU A 249 25.10 -0.24 -15.08
CA LEU A 249 25.51 -1.02 -16.26
C LEU A 249 25.74 -2.50 -15.90
N ASN A 250 26.42 -2.78 -14.79
CA ASN A 250 26.60 -4.14 -14.27
C ASN A 250 25.29 -4.81 -13.84
N ALA A 251 24.24 -4.04 -13.56
CA ALA A 251 22.93 -4.60 -13.26
C ALA A 251 22.15 -4.94 -14.53
N ILE A 252 22.41 -4.25 -15.65
CA ILE A 252 21.76 -4.44 -16.94
C ILE A 252 22.43 -5.55 -17.77
N GLN A 253 23.76 -5.64 -17.69
CA GLN A 253 24.62 -6.60 -18.42
C GLN A 253 24.90 -7.85 -17.59
#